data_AF-A0A6P0XNJ6-F1
#
_entry.id   AF-A0A6P0XNJ6-F1
#
_cell.length_a   1.000
_cell.length_b   1.000
_cell.length_c   1.000
_cell.angle_alpha   90.00
_cell.angle_beta   90.00
_cell.angle_gamma   90.00
#
_symmetry.space_group_name_H-M   'P 1'
#
loop_
_entity.id
_entity.type
_entity.pdbx_description
1 polymer ?
#
loop_
_entity_poly.entity_id
_entity_poly.type
_entity_poly.pdbx_seq_one_letter_code
_entity_poly.pdbx_strand_id
1 'polypeptide(L)'
;MSHKLPKIDTLYERDFLAWCEDTAAKLKAKDIENLDWENLIEEIEALGRHERRELNSRLTVLLTHILKRMYVNSPENFHGWEVTIREQRRKIQELLTDSPSLKSYLEEILAKAYTNALDDVNFEYQETDFPSFLAFNTNTNSLLFETYWK
;
A
#
# COMPACT_ATOMS: atom_id res chain seq x y z
N MET A 1 3.84 -32.31 -27.83
CA MET A 1 3.97 -30.95 -28.38
C MET A 1 2.82 -30.12 -27.84
N SER A 2 3.09 -29.20 -26.91
CA SER A 2 2.06 -28.30 -26.36
C SER A 2 1.75 -27.24 -27.41
N HIS A 3 0.55 -27.29 -27.99
CA HIS A 3 0.03 -26.19 -28.80
C HIS A 3 -0.33 -25.05 -27.84
N LYS A 4 0.53 -24.02 -27.77
CA LYS A 4 0.12 -22.71 -27.29
C LYS A 4 -0.91 -22.18 -28.29
N LEU A 5 -2.18 -22.09 -27.87
CA LEU A 5 -3.18 -21.35 -28.62
C LEU A 5 -2.67 -19.91 -28.84
N PRO A 6 -2.92 -19.32 -30.03
CA PRO A 6 -2.52 -17.94 -30.28
C PRO A 6 -3.23 -17.04 -29.27
N LYS A 7 -2.45 -16.18 -28.61
CA LYS A 7 -2.97 -15.12 -27.75
C LYS A 7 -3.83 -14.22 -28.65
N ILE A 8 -5.13 -14.19 -28.41
CA ILE A 8 -6.05 -13.33 -29.17
C ILE A 8 -5.60 -11.89 -28.87
N ASP A 9 -5.28 -11.13 -29.92
CA ASP A 9 -4.90 -9.72 -29.82
C ASP A 9 -6.16 -8.90 -29.47
N THR A 10 -6.50 -8.85 -28.18
CA THR A 10 -7.69 -8.18 -27.67
C THR A 10 -7.47 -6.67 -27.61
N LEU A 11 -8.56 -5.89 -27.61
CA LEU A 11 -8.46 -4.44 -27.41
C LEU A 11 -7.76 -4.11 -26.08
N TYR A 12 -7.98 -4.93 -25.04
CA TYR A 12 -7.30 -4.85 -23.75
C TYR A 12 -5.78 -4.90 -23.87
N GLU A 13 -5.23 -5.83 -24.65
CA GLU A 13 -3.78 -5.97 -24.80
C GLU A 13 -3.15 -4.89 -25.69
N ARG A 14 -3.89 -4.42 -26.69
CA ARG A 14 -3.39 -3.46 -27.69
C ARG A 14 -3.51 -2.01 -27.24
N ASP A 15 -4.63 -1.66 -26.61
CA ASP A 15 -4.94 -0.29 -26.18
C ASP A 15 -5.84 -0.33 -24.95
N PHE A 16 -5.19 -0.41 -23.78
CA PHE A 16 -5.86 -0.47 -22.49
C PHE A 16 -6.81 0.71 -22.25
N LEU A 17 -6.44 1.93 -22.67
CA LEU A 17 -7.29 3.10 -22.48
C LEU A 17 -8.57 2.97 -23.31
N ALA A 18 -8.45 2.61 -24.58
CA ALA A 18 -9.61 2.39 -25.45
C ALA A 18 -10.50 1.25 -24.92
N TRP A 19 -9.91 0.19 -24.36
CA TRP A 19 -10.65 -0.88 -23.71
C TRP A 19 -11.40 -0.41 -22.46
N CYS A 20 -10.80 0.43 -21.61
CA CYS A 20 -11.48 1.02 -20.46
C CYS A 20 -12.68 1.89 -20.88
N GLU A 21 -12.50 2.74 -21.90
CA GLU A 21 -13.56 3.61 -22.42
C GLU A 21 -14.71 2.80 -23.02
N ASP A 22 -14.40 1.78 -23.83
CA ASP A 22 -15.39 0.86 -24.41
C ASP A 22 -16.14 0.08 -23.33
N THR A 23 -15.43 -0.49 -22.36
CA THR A 23 -16.03 -1.21 -21.23
C THR A 23 -16.96 -0.32 -20.42
N ALA A 24 -16.55 0.93 -20.15
CA ALA A 24 -17.40 1.90 -19.46
C ALA A 24 -18.63 2.29 -20.28
N ALA A 25 -18.50 2.42 -21.61
CA ALA A 25 -19.62 2.71 -22.50
C ALA A 25 -20.65 1.56 -22.51
N LYS A 26 -20.19 0.31 -22.60
CA LYS A 26 -21.05 -0.89 -22.55
C LYS A 26 -21.76 -1.02 -21.22
N LEU A 27 -21.07 -0.81 -20.09
CA LEU A 27 -21.69 -0.79 -18.75
C LEU A 27 -22.80 0.28 -18.64
N LYS A 28 -22.55 1.50 -19.15
CA LYS A 28 -23.57 2.58 -19.15
C LYS A 28 -24.78 2.23 -20.02
N ALA A 29 -24.56 1.58 -21.16
CA ALA A 29 -25.62 1.12 -22.05
C ALA A 29 -26.36 -0.14 -21.55
N LYS A 30 -25.87 -0.76 -20.46
CA LYS A 30 -26.30 -2.09 -19.98
C LYS A 30 -26.14 -3.19 -21.04
N ASP A 31 -25.18 -3.03 -21.94
CA ASP A 31 -24.82 -4.04 -22.94
C ASP A 31 -23.95 -5.12 -22.28
N ILE A 32 -24.60 -5.99 -21.51
CA ILE A 32 -23.95 -7.06 -20.75
C ILE A 32 -23.50 -8.23 -21.62
N GLU A 33 -24.05 -8.36 -22.83
CA GLU A 33 -23.77 -9.46 -23.77
C GLU A 33 -22.38 -9.31 -24.40
N ASN A 34 -21.94 -8.07 -24.62
CA ASN A 34 -20.66 -7.75 -25.27
C ASN A 34 -19.56 -7.30 -24.29
N LEU A 35 -19.77 -7.50 -22.98
CA LEU A 35 -18.76 -7.22 -21.96
C LEU A 35 -17.66 -8.27 -21.96
N ASP A 36 -16.43 -7.78 -21.90
CA ASP A 36 -15.24 -8.59 -21.69
C ASP A 36 -15.10 -8.92 -20.20
N TRP A 37 -15.87 -9.92 -19.74
CA TRP A 37 -15.99 -10.26 -18.33
C TRP A 37 -14.69 -10.72 -17.69
N GLU A 38 -13.83 -11.44 -18.42
CA GLU A 38 -12.57 -11.96 -17.90
C GLU A 38 -11.63 -10.81 -17.52
N ASN A 39 -11.35 -9.91 -18.47
CA ASN A 39 -10.49 -8.75 -18.22
C ASN A 39 -11.13 -7.76 -17.24
N LEU A 40 -12.46 -7.57 -17.27
CA LEU A 40 -13.14 -6.69 -16.31
C LEU A 40 -13.03 -7.20 -14.86
N ILE A 41 -13.24 -8.50 -14.63
CA ILE A 41 -13.10 -9.10 -13.29
C ILE A 41 -11.65 -8.97 -12.82
N GLU A 42 -10.68 -9.31 -13.68
CA GLU A 42 -9.26 -9.20 -13.35
C GLU A 42 -8.89 -7.79 -12.91
N GLU A 43 -9.33 -6.77 -13.65
CA GLU A 43 -9.05 -5.37 -13.34
C GLU A 43 -9.70 -4.92 -12.02
N ILE A 44 -10.97 -5.27 -11.78
CA ILE A 44 -11.62 -4.94 -10.51
C ILE A 44 -10.90 -5.59 -9.31
N GLU A 45 -10.49 -6.84 -9.43
CA GLU A 45 -9.69 -7.48 -8.38
C GLU A 45 -8.29 -6.85 -8.26
N ALA A 46 -7.68 -6.46 -9.38
CA ALA A 46 -6.38 -5.82 -9.41
C ALA A 46 -6.40 -4.46 -8.70
N LEU A 47 -7.47 -3.67 -8.86
CA LEU A 47 -7.68 -2.41 -8.13
C LEU A 47 -7.68 -2.64 -6.61
N GLY A 48 -8.44 -3.63 -6.13
CA GLY A 48 -8.46 -3.98 -4.70
C GLY A 48 -7.11 -4.46 -4.18
N ARG A 49 -6.36 -5.25 -4.98
CA ARG A 49 -4.99 -5.66 -4.66
C ARG A 49 -4.02 -4.47 -4.62
N HIS A 50 -4.19 -3.49 -5.52
CA HIS A 50 -3.35 -2.29 -5.58
C HIS A 50 -3.49 -1.46 -4.30
N GLU A 51 -4.72 -1.11 -3.89
CA GLU A 51 -4.94 -0.33 -2.66
C GLU A 51 -4.37 -1.00 -1.41
N ARG A 52 -4.55 -2.33 -1.29
CA ARG A 52 -3.97 -3.12 -0.19
C ARG A 52 -2.43 -3.07 -0.21
N ARG A 53 -1.81 -3.25 -1.36
CA ARG A 53 -0.34 -3.15 -1.50
C ARG A 53 0.17 -1.75 -1.18
N GLU A 54 -0.53 -0.72 -1.63
CA GLU A 54 -0.18 0.66 -1.35
C GLU A 54 -0.24 0.95 0.16
N LEU A 55 -1.32 0.54 0.83
CA LEU A 55 -1.44 0.69 2.27
C LEU A 55 -0.29 -0.01 3.01
N ASN A 56 0.01 -1.26 2.63
CA ASN A 56 1.11 -2.02 3.25
C ASN A 56 2.46 -1.33 3.06
N SER A 57 2.75 -0.85 1.85
CA SER A 57 3.98 -0.12 1.53
C SER A 57 4.11 1.15 2.38
N ARG A 58 3.06 1.98 2.41
CA ARG A 58 3.05 3.23 3.18
C ARG A 58 3.17 2.99 4.68
N LEU A 59 2.48 1.97 5.21
CA LEU A 59 2.55 1.60 6.61
C LEU A 59 3.96 1.13 6.99
N THR A 60 4.60 0.33 6.14
CA THR A 60 5.98 -0.14 6.36
C THR A 60 6.93 1.07 6.44
N VAL A 61 6.89 1.97 5.43
CA VAL A 61 7.73 3.18 5.41
C VAL A 61 7.48 4.08 6.62
N LEU A 62 6.23 4.24 7.04
CA LEU A 62 5.87 5.00 8.25
C LEU A 62 6.54 4.40 9.48
N LEU A 63 6.40 3.09 9.69
CA LEU A 63 6.99 2.39 10.84
C LEU A 63 8.52 2.45 10.81
N THR A 64 9.13 2.25 9.65
CA THR A 64 10.58 2.37 9.44
C THR A 64 11.10 3.72 9.92
N HIS A 65 10.43 4.81 9.54
CA HIS A 65 10.88 6.15 9.94
C HIS A 65 10.56 6.48 11.40
N ILE A 66 9.45 5.99 11.97
CA ILE A 66 9.18 6.10 13.40
C ILE A 66 10.29 5.40 14.19
N LEU A 67 10.68 4.18 13.82
CA LEU A 67 11.77 3.44 14.45
C LEU A 67 13.10 4.19 14.35
N LYS A 68 13.46 4.68 13.15
CA LYS A 68 14.66 5.53 12.98
C LYS A 68 14.63 6.71 13.94
N ARG A 69 13.51 7.45 13.97
CA ARG A 69 13.39 8.67 14.78
C ARG A 69 13.44 8.41 16.29
N MET A 70 12.97 7.25 16.75
CA MET A 70 12.93 6.89 18.17
C MET A 70 14.26 6.33 18.69
N TYR A 71 14.98 5.56 17.87
CA TYR A 71 16.09 4.73 18.35
C TYR A 71 17.45 5.13 17.78
N VAL A 72 17.49 5.79 16.62
CA VAL A 72 18.76 6.21 15.99
C VAL A 72 19.09 7.64 16.43
N ASN A 73 20.27 7.84 17.00
CA ASN A 73 20.75 9.17 17.38
C ASN A 73 21.47 9.85 16.20
N SER A 74 20.71 10.52 15.34
CA SER A 74 21.23 11.25 14.17
C SER A 74 20.47 12.58 13.99
N PRO A 75 20.84 13.63 14.76
CA PRO A 75 20.14 14.90 14.78
C PRO A 75 19.98 15.57 13.41
N GLU A 76 20.96 15.39 12.52
CA GLU A 76 20.96 15.90 11.15
C GLU A 76 19.86 15.27 10.26
N ASN A 77 19.41 14.06 10.58
CA ASN A 77 18.40 13.34 9.80
C ASN A 77 16.99 13.45 10.40
N PHE A 78 16.84 13.88 11.66
CA PHE A 78 15.55 13.94 12.35
C PHE A 78 14.49 14.69 11.55
N HIS A 79 14.81 15.87 11.04
CA HIS A 79 13.85 16.66 10.28
C HIS A 79 13.34 15.92 9.03
N GLY A 80 14.25 15.26 8.29
CA GLY A 80 13.89 14.49 7.11
C GLY A 80 12.97 13.31 7.43
N TRP A 81 13.27 12.58 8.51
CA TRP A 81 12.41 11.46 8.93
C TRP A 81 11.03 11.92 9.40
N GLU A 82 10.96 13.02 10.14
CA GLU A 82 9.69 13.62 10.59
C GLU A 82 8.83 14.09 9.41
N VAL A 83 9.45 14.67 8.36
CA VAL A 83 8.76 15.03 7.11
C VAL A 83 8.18 13.78 6.45
N THR A 84 8.95 12.70 6.31
CA THR A 84 8.47 11.43 5.75
C THR A 84 7.33 10.84 6.59
N ILE A 85 7.42 10.86 7.92
CA ILE A 85 6.36 10.37 8.81
C ILE A 85 5.07 11.14 8.57
N ARG A 86 5.14 12.48 8.51
CA ARG A 86 3.97 13.33 8.24
C ARG A 86 3.36 13.03 6.87
N GLU A 87 4.19 12.83 5.86
CA GLU A 87 3.71 12.48 4.51
C GLU A 87 3.00 11.13 4.49
N GLN A 88 3.61 10.07 5.05
CA GLN A 88 3.01 8.74 5.04
C GLN A 88 1.71 8.71 5.84
N ARG A 89 1.63 9.41 6.97
CA ARG A 89 0.39 9.55 7.74
C ARG A 89 -0.74 10.16 6.93
N ARG A 90 -0.48 11.30 6.27
CA ARG A 90 -1.46 11.95 5.40
C ARG A 90 -1.92 11.00 4.29
N LYS A 91 -0.99 10.30 3.65
CA LYS A 91 -1.31 9.39 2.56
C LYS A 91 -2.11 8.16 3.00
N ILE A 92 -1.81 7.61 4.18
CA ILE A 92 -2.63 6.54 4.77
C ILE A 92 -4.02 7.08 5.12
N GLN A 93 -4.13 8.29 5.68
CA GLN A 93 -5.43 8.89 5.98
C GLN A 93 -6.29 9.11 4.72
N GLU A 94 -5.67 9.58 3.62
CA GLU A 94 -6.33 9.68 2.31
C GLU A 94 -6.89 8.32 1.87
N LEU A 95 -6.05 7.26 1.86
CA LEU A 95 -6.48 5.90 1.52
C LEU A 95 -7.62 5.38 2.41
N LEU A 96 -7.54 5.60 3.72
CA LEU A 96 -8.58 5.14 4.66
C LEU A 96 -9.88 5.96 4.55
N THR A 97 -9.82 7.17 3.97
CA THR A 97 -10.99 8.01 3.70
C THR A 97 -11.67 7.57 2.41
N ASP A 98 -10.88 7.33 1.36
CA ASP A 98 -11.37 6.89 0.05
C ASP A 98 -11.90 5.44 0.13
N SER A 99 -11.24 4.59 0.91
CA SER A 99 -11.56 3.17 1.06
C SER A 99 -11.63 2.75 2.54
N PRO A 100 -12.75 3.01 3.25
CA PRO A 100 -12.89 2.71 4.68
C PRO A 100 -12.71 1.23 5.06
N SER A 101 -12.93 0.32 4.11
CA SER A 101 -12.69 -1.13 4.27
C SER A 101 -11.22 -1.48 4.49
N LEU A 102 -10.29 -0.58 4.16
CA LEU A 102 -8.86 -0.74 4.43
C LEU A 102 -8.51 -0.62 5.91
N LYS A 103 -9.39 -0.11 6.77
CA LYS A 103 -9.12 0.01 8.23
C LYS A 103 -8.91 -1.34 8.89
N SER A 104 -9.78 -2.32 8.61
CA SER A 104 -9.61 -3.68 9.13
C SER A 104 -8.37 -4.35 8.53
N TYR A 105 -8.08 -4.08 7.26
CA TYR A 105 -6.87 -4.61 6.63
C TYR A 105 -5.59 -4.04 7.24
N LEU A 106 -5.56 -2.75 7.60
CA LEU A 106 -4.43 -2.13 8.31
C LEU A 106 -4.09 -2.91 9.59
N GLU A 107 -5.11 -3.20 10.40
CA GLU A 107 -4.96 -3.95 11.65
C GLU A 107 -4.43 -5.37 11.40
N GLU A 108 -4.90 -6.03 10.34
CA GLU A 108 -4.45 -7.36 9.92
C GLU A 108 -2.97 -7.38 9.54
N ILE A 109 -2.50 -6.38 8.79
CA ILE A 109 -1.12 -6.36 8.26
C ILE A 109 -0.10 -5.69 9.17
N LEU A 110 -0.55 -5.05 10.26
CA LEU A 110 0.31 -4.22 11.09
C LEU A 110 1.57 -4.95 11.57
N ALA A 111 1.41 -6.19 12.07
CA ALA A 111 2.52 -7.00 12.54
C ALA A 111 3.52 -7.30 11.40
N LYS A 112 3.02 -7.64 10.21
CA LYS A 112 3.86 -7.89 9.03
C LYS A 112 4.60 -6.64 8.58
N ALA A 113 3.92 -5.50 8.50
CA ALA A 113 4.53 -4.22 8.14
C ALA A 113 5.61 -3.81 9.14
N TYR A 114 5.41 -4.10 10.43
CA TYR A 114 6.40 -3.88 11.47
C TYR A 114 7.63 -4.77 11.32
N THR A 115 7.45 -6.06 11.03
CA THR A 115 8.58 -6.97 10.74
C THR A 115 9.40 -6.45 9.56
N ASN A 116 8.76 -6.06 8.46
CA ASN A 116 9.47 -5.49 7.32
C ASN A 116 10.22 -4.20 7.69
N ALA A 117 9.59 -3.33 8.48
CA ALA A 117 10.22 -2.10 8.95
C ALA A 117 11.45 -2.38 9.84
N LEU A 118 11.39 -3.42 10.68
CA LEU A 118 12.53 -3.90 11.45
C LEU A 118 13.65 -4.41 10.54
N ASP A 119 13.33 -5.17 9.50
CA ASP A 119 14.33 -5.64 8.54
C ASP A 119 15.05 -4.46 7.87
N ASP A 120 14.30 -3.42 7.45
CA ASP A 120 14.86 -2.20 6.86
C ASP A 120 15.82 -1.48 7.83
N VAL A 121 15.39 -1.21 9.07
CA VAL A 121 16.22 -0.44 10.02
C VAL A 121 17.40 -1.25 10.54
N ASN A 122 17.27 -2.56 10.72
CA ASN A 122 18.40 -3.41 11.12
C ASN A 122 19.45 -3.52 10.00
N PHE A 123 19.02 -3.51 8.73
CA PHE A 123 19.94 -3.47 7.61
C PHE A 123 20.72 -2.14 7.56
N GLU A 124 20.03 -1.01 7.77
CA GLU A 124 20.64 0.33 7.72
C GLU A 124 21.47 0.68 8.98
N TYR A 125 21.06 0.26 10.17
CA TYR A 125 21.61 0.67 11.47
C TYR A 125 21.97 -0.53 12.36
N GLN A 126 22.99 -1.29 11.96
CA GLN A 126 23.41 -2.53 12.62
C GLN A 126 23.84 -2.40 14.09
N GLU A 127 24.22 -1.19 14.52
CA GLU A 127 24.66 -0.90 15.90
C GLU A 127 23.53 -0.40 16.81
N THR A 128 22.32 -0.21 16.27
CA THR A 128 21.15 0.26 17.03
C THR A 128 20.31 -0.91 17.51
N ASP A 129 19.98 -0.94 18.80
CA ASP A 129 19.09 -1.96 19.37
C ASP A 129 17.62 -1.56 19.15
N PHE A 130 16.98 -2.16 18.15
CA PHE A 130 15.56 -1.96 17.87
C PHE A 130 14.70 -3.00 18.59
N PRO A 131 13.50 -2.62 19.08
CA PRO A 131 12.62 -3.56 19.75
C PRO A 131 12.07 -4.62 18.78
N SER A 132 12.29 -5.88 19.11
CA SER A 132 11.84 -7.05 18.32
C SER A 132 10.32 -7.23 18.25
N PHE A 133 9.55 -6.46 19.03
CA PHE A 133 8.09 -6.43 19.02
C PHE A 133 7.59 -4.99 19.04
N LEU A 134 6.30 -4.79 18.72
CA LEU A 134 5.63 -3.49 18.74
C LEU A 134 5.71 -2.86 20.14
N ALA A 135 6.69 -1.97 20.35
CA ALA A 135 7.02 -1.40 21.67
C ALA A 135 6.30 -0.08 21.99
N PHE A 136 5.48 0.43 21.07
CA PHE A 136 4.71 1.67 21.23
C PHE A 136 3.25 1.44 20.83
N ASN A 137 2.37 2.36 21.24
CA ASN A 137 0.94 2.23 20.94
C ASN A 137 0.72 2.29 19.42
N THR A 138 0.32 1.15 18.86
CA THR A 138 0.15 0.99 17.41
C THR A 138 -1.31 0.83 17.00
N ASN A 139 -2.26 1.24 17.84
CA ASN A 139 -3.61 1.40 17.33
C ASN A 139 -3.62 2.43 16.19
N THR A 140 -4.55 2.29 15.26
CA THR A 140 -4.62 3.10 14.03
C THR A 140 -4.59 4.61 14.30
N ASN A 141 -5.28 5.08 15.36
CA ASN A 141 -5.27 6.50 15.69
C ASN A 141 -3.90 6.95 16.22
N SER A 142 -3.30 6.20 17.14
CA SER A 142 -1.99 6.52 17.67
C SER A 142 -0.93 6.57 16.55
N LEU A 143 -0.90 5.58 15.66
CA LEU A 143 0.02 5.56 14.52
C LEU A 143 -0.10 6.78 13.62
N LEU A 144 -1.32 7.26 13.42
CA LEU A 144 -1.61 8.33 12.46
C LEU A 144 -1.50 9.73 13.06
N PHE A 145 -1.56 9.87 14.39
CA PHE A 145 -1.69 11.18 15.02
C PHE A 145 -0.70 11.44 16.17
N GLU A 146 -0.23 10.42 16.88
CA GLU A 146 0.65 10.63 18.04
C GLU A 146 2.09 10.96 17.62
N THR A 147 2.79 11.73 18.44
CA THR A 147 4.23 11.94 18.29
C THR A 147 4.93 11.01 19.27
N TYR A 148 5.84 10.16 18.76
CA TYR A 148 6.50 9.13 19.56
C TYR A 148 7.87 9.56 20.11
N TRP A 149 8.37 10.71 19.67
CA TRP A 149 9.65 11.28 20.06
C TRP A 149 9.45 12.61 20.79
N LYS A 150 10.45 13.01 21.56
CA LYS A 150 10.52 14.33 22.21
C LYS A 150 11.55 15.22 21.53
#